data_AF-A0A3D3FN85-F1
#
_entry.id   AF-A0A3D3FN85-F1
#
_cell.length_a   1.000
_cell.length_b   1.000
_cell.length_c   1.000
_cell.angle_alpha   90.00
_cell.angle_beta   90.00
_cell.angle_gamma   90.00
#
_symmetry.space_group_name_H-M   'P 1'
#
loop_
_entity.id
_entity.type
_entity.pdbx_description
1 polymer ?
#
loop_
_entity_poly.entity_id
_entity_poly.type
_entity_poly.pdbx_seq_one_letter_code
_entity_poly.pdbx_strand_id
1 'polypeptide(L)'
;MATIISPVEAILFRELILMIGSGEPACIATAKHRGGIFFTDDFFPHRTSAAHGVLVSGTIGILEAMCIDNHISRDAADVLLAGMVVKEFRSQFRRISDLL
;
A
#
# COMPACT_ATOMS: atom_id res chain seq x y z
N MET A 1 17.44 -9.69 -0.79
CA MET A 1 17.22 -11.15 -0.80
C MET A 1 16.12 -11.42 -1.83
N ALA A 2 16.45 -12.01 -2.97
CA ALA A 2 15.44 -12.30 -4.00
C ALA A 2 14.64 -13.52 -3.55
N THR A 3 13.36 -13.32 -3.23
CA THR A 3 12.46 -14.41 -2.83
C THR A 3 12.10 -15.23 -4.06
N ILE A 4 12.28 -16.55 -3.97
CA ILE A 4 11.81 -17.48 -5.01
C ILE A 4 10.28 -17.53 -4.96
N ILE A 5 9.65 -17.27 -6.10
CA ILE A 5 8.20 -17.39 -6.27
C ILE A 5 7.82 -18.88 -6.31
N SER A 6 6.88 -19.27 -5.46
CA SER A 6 6.34 -20.65 -5.47
C SER A 6 5.45 -20.88 -6.70
N PRO A 7 5.17 -22.14 -7.08
CA PRO A 7 4.29 -22.44 -8.21
C PRO A 7 2.89 -21.81 -8.08
N VAL A 8 2.34 -21.73 -6.87
CA VAL A 8 1.02 -21.13 -6.64
C VAL A 8 1.05 -19.61 -6.80
N GLU A 9 2.10 -18.94 -6.27
CA GLU A 9 2.31 -17.51 -6.45
C GLU A 9 2.57 -17.17 -7.94
N ALA A 10 3.21 -18.07 -8.68
CA ALA A 10 3.52 -17.88 -10.10
C ALA A 10 2.26 -17.84 -10.98
N ILE A 11 1.16 -18.50 -10.59
CA ILE A 11 -0.12 -18.45 -11.32
C ILE A 11 -0.67 -17.02 -11.26
N LEU A 12 -0.87 -16.50 -10.04
CA LEU A 12 -1.39 -15.15 -9.83
C LEU A 12 -0.44 -14.08 -10.42
N PHE A 13 0.88 -14.27 -10.30
CA PHE A 13 1.85 -13.38 -10.94
C PHE A 13 1.63 -13.25 -12.46
N ARG A 14 1.39 -14.36 -13.17
CA ARG A 14 1.17 -14.36 -14.62
C ARG A 14 -0.13 -13.66 -15.03
N GLU A 15 -1.14 -13.69 -14.17
CA GLU A 15 -2.38 -12.93 -14.38
C GLU A 15 -2.11 -11.42 -14.18
N LEU A 16 -1.42 -11.06 -13.10
CA LEU A 16 -1.17 -9.68 -12.70
C LEU A 16 -0.17 -8.95 -13.62
N ILE A 17 0.88 -9.63 -14.10
CA ILE A 17 1.91 -9.01 -14.97
C ILE A 17 1.33 -8.44 -16.25
N LEU A 18 0.23 -9.02 -16.75
CA LEU A 18 -0.49 -8.55 -17.93
C LEU A 18 -1.36 -7.32 -17.64
N MET A 19 -1.74 -7.09 -16.38
CA MET A 19 -2.66 -6.01 -15.98
C MET A 19 -1.94 -4.75 -15.47
N ILE A 20 -0.90 -4.92 -14.64
CA ILE A 20 -0.25 -3.79 -13.94
C ILE A 20 1.23 -3.62 -14.30
N GLY A 21 1.76 -4.41 -15.24
CA GLY A 21 3.14 -4.30 -15.70
C GLY A 21 4.17 -4.83 -14.70
N SER A 22 5.45 -4.61 -14.99
CA SER A 22 6.56 -5.23 -14.27
C SER A 22 6.83 -4.59 -12.90
N GLY A 23 6.97 -5.41 -11.86
CA GLY A 23 7.43 -4.99 -10.52
C GLY A 23 6.54 -5.51 -9.40
N GLU A 24 5.35 -4.94 -9.28
CA GLU A 24 4.40 -5.21 -8.19
C GLU A 24 3.63 -6.53 -8.26
N PRO A 25 3.38 -7.16 -9.44
CA PRO A 25 2.70 -8.46 -9.51
C PRO A 25 3.28 -9.52 -8.59
N ALA A 26 4.61 -9.57 -8.47
CA ALA A 26 5.29 -10.55 -7.63
C ALA A 26 4.99 -10.29 -6.15
N CYS A 27 5.06 -9.03 -5.72
CA CYS A 27 4.75 -8.62 -4.34
C CYS A 27 3.29 -8.90 -3.97
N ILE A 28 2.34 -8.60 -4.87
CA ILE A 28 0.92 -8.88 -4.65
C ILE A 28 0.68 -10.39 -4.55
N ALA A 29 1.27 -11.19 -5.45
CA ALA A 29 1.14 -12.64 -5.43
C ALA A 29 1.69 -13.25 -4.14
N THR A 30 2.88 -12.80 -3.71
CA THR A 30 3.48 -13.22 -2.44
C THR A 30 2.63 -12.81 -1.24
N ALA A 31 2.17 -11.56 -1.18
CA ALA A 31 1.32 -11.09 -0.09
C ALA A 31 0.01 -11.90 -0.01
N LYS A 32 -0.61 -12.22 -1.15
CA LYS A 32 -1.82 -13.04 -1.20
C LYS A 32 -1.62 -14.42 -0.59
N HIS A 33 -0.58 -15.14 -1.01
CA HIS A 33 -0.40 -16.53 -0.61
C HIS A 33 0.26 -16.71 0.75
N ARG A 34 1.02 -15.71 1.21
CA ARG A 34 1.70 -15.76 2.51
C ARG A 34 0.95 -15.01 3.62
N GLY A 35 -0.23 -14.45 3.33
CA GLY A 35 -1.01 -13.68 4.30
C GLY A 35 -0.35 -12.36 4.71
N GLY A 36 0.38 -11.74 3.80
CA GLY A 36 1.04 -10.45 4.01
C GLY A 36 0.14 -9.26 3.71
N ILE A 37 0.65 -8.07 4.03
CA ILE A 37 0.08 -6.78 3.63
C ILE A 37 0.93 -6.23 2.48
N PHE A 38 0.29 -5.80 1.41
CA PHE A 38 0.95 -5.15 0.29
C PHE A 38 1.00 -3.64 0.53
N PHE A 39 2.20 -3.06 0.48
CA PHE A 39 2.40 -1.62 0.63
C PHE A 39 2.71 -0.99 -0.73
N THR A 40 1.87 -0.05 -1.15
CA THR A 40 2.09 0.76 -2.35
C THR A 40 1.35 2.09 -2.22
N ASP A 41 1.92 3.14 -2.79
CA ASP A 41 1.23 4.43 -2.97
C ASP A 41 0.60 4.54 -4.38
N ASP A 42 0.81 3.54 -5.25
CA ASP A 42 0.31 3.55 -6.62
C ASP A 42 -1.13 3.06 -6.70
N PHE A 43 -1.98 3.86 -7.35
CA PHE A 43 -3.44 3.65 -7.39
C PHE A 43 -3.85 2.32 -8.06
N PHE A 44 -3.27 2.00 -9.22
CA PHE A 44 -3.63 0.79 -9.98
C PHE A 44 -3.27 -0.49 -9.23
N PRO A 45 -2.01 -0.67 -8.76
CA PRO A 45 -1.60 -1.81 -7.94
C PRO A 45 -2.40 -1.93 -6.65
N HIS A 46 -2.68 -0.81 -5.98
CA HIS A 46 -3.51 -0.78 -4.77
C HIS A 46 -4.93 -1.30 -5.04
N ARG A 47 -5.56 -0.85 -6.13
CA ARG A 47 -6.91 -1.29 -6.50
C ARG A 47 -6.92 -2.77 -6.89
N THR A 48 -5.92 -3.20 -7.64
CA THR A 48 -5.78 -4.60 -8.08
C THR A 48 -5.56 -5.52 -6.88
N SER A 49 -4.66 -5.19 -5.96
CA SER A 49 -4.41 -6.00 -4.76
C SER A 49 -5.67 -6.14 -3.90
N ALA A 50 -6.41 -5.04 -3.68
CA ALA A 50 -7.67 -5.07 -2.95
C ALA A 50 -8.72 -5.97 -3.63
N ALA A 51 -8.84 -5.91 -4.96
CA ALA A 51 -9.74 -6.76 -5.74
C ALA A 51 -9.41 -8.26 -5.63
N HIS A 52 -8.12 -8.60 -5.44
CA HIS A 52 -7.68 -9.97 -5.18
C HIS A 52 -7.74 -10.36 -3.70
N GLY A 53 -8.33 -9.53 -2.83
CA GLY A 53 -8.45 -9.79 -1.40
C GLY A 53 -7.10 -9.85 -0.69
N VAL A 54 -6.15 -9.02 -1.12
CA VAL A 54 -4.89 -8.75 -0.43
C VAL A 54 -5.10 -7.50 0.42
N LEU A 55 -4.73 -7.55 1.70
CA LEU A 55 -4.70 -6.36 2.53
C LEU A 55 -3.69 -5.38 1.94
N VAL A 56 -4.09 -4.14 1.77
CA VAL A 56 -3.28 -3.11 1.14
C VAL A 56 -3.20 -1.90 2.04
N SER A 57 -2.03 -1.27 2.07
CA SER A 57 -1.81 0.01 2.71
C SER A 57 -0.81 0.84 1.89
N GLY A 58 -0.62 2.08 2.29
CA GLY A 58 0.32 3.01 1.69
C GLY A 58 0.80 3.99 2.75
N THR A 59 1.44 5.07 2.33
CA THR A 59 2.01 6.07 3.23
C THR A 59 0.96 6.73 4.12
N ILE A 60 -0.26 6.93 3.60
CA ILE A 60 -1.39 7.43 4.41
C ILE A 60 -1.75 6.46 5.55
N GLY A 61 -1.88 5.17 5.25
CA GLY A 61 -2.18 4.16 6.27
C GLY A 61 -1.07 4.00 7.29
N ILE A 62 0.19 4.29 6.92
CA ILE A 62 1.30 4.35 7.87
C ILE A 62 1.13 5.54 8.82
N LEU A 63 0.81 6.73 8.30
CA LEU A 63 0.56 7.91 9.15
C LEU A 63 -0.64 7.70 10.09
N GLU A 64 -1.70 7.07 9.60
CA GLU A 64 -2.85 6.67 10.39
C GLU A 64 -2.45 5.71 11.53
N ALA A 65 -1.70 4.64 11.22
CA ALA A 65 -1.22 3.68 12.21
C ALA A 65 -0.34 4.35 13.27
N MET A 66 0.55 5.27 12.87
CA MET A 66 1.37 6.03 13.81
C MET A 66 0.54 6.90 14.77
N CYS A 67 -0.61 7.42 14.33
CA CYS A 67 -1.54 8.11 15.22
C CYS A 67 -2.25 7.16 16.18
N ILE A 68 -2.76 6.04 15.68
CA ILE A 68 -3.47 5.02 16.48
C ILE A 68 -2.55 4.49 17.59
N ASP A 69 -1.28 4.26 17.25
CA ASP A 69 -0.26 3.76 18.18
C ASP A 69 0.36 4.87 19.06
N ASN A 70 -0.17 6.11 18.99
CA ASN A 70 0.27 7.28 19.75
C ASN A 70 1.75 7.66 19.54
N HIS A 71 2.34 7.32 18.39
CA HIS A 71 3.69 7.76 18.02
C HIS A 71 3.71 9.24 17.61
N ILE A 72 2.63 9.75 17.02
CA ILE A 72 2.44 11.16 16.67
C ILE A 72 1.00 11.60 17.03
N SER A 73 0.79 12.89 17.28
CA SER A 73 -0.55 13.43 17.48
C SER A 73 -1.29 13.57 16.14
N ARG A 74 -2.63 13.60 16.19
CA ARG A 74 -3.49 13.85 15.02
C ARG A 74 -3.09 15.14 14.28
N ASP A 75 -2.86 16.22 15.03
CA ASP A 75 -2.43 17.51 14.47
C ASP A 75 -1.05 17.42 13.80
N ALA A 76 -0.11 16.70 14.39
CA ALA A 76 1.22 16.51 13.81
C ALA A 76 1.15 15.69 12.50
N ALA A 77 0.28 14.69 12.45
CA ALA A 77 0.04 13.91 11.24
C ALA A 77 -0.58 14.73 10.10
N ASP A 78 -1.53 15.61 10.42
CA ASP A 78 -2.12 16.55 9.45
C ASP A 78 -1.07 17.51 8.89
N VAL A 79 -0.18 18.04 9.75
CA VAL A 79 0.94 18.90 9.33
C VAL A 79 1.92 18.14 8.44
N LEU A 80 2.25 16.89 8.78
CA LEU A 80 3.12 16.05 7.96
C LEU A 80 2.52 15.79 6.58
N LEU A 81 1.25 15.40 6.52
CA LEU A 81 0.55 15.17 5.26
C LEU A 81 0.52 16.44 4.39
N ALA A 82 0.19 17.59 4.98
CA ALA A 82 0.24 18.86 4.26
C ALA A 82 1.64 19.16 3.69
N GLY A 83 2.69 18.93 4.50
CA GLY A 83 4.08 19.08 4.06
C GLY A 83 4.50 18.12 2.94
N MET A 84 3.94 16.90 2.93
CA MET A 84 4.16 15.94 1.85
C MET A 84 3.46 16.37 0.57
N VAL A 85 2.21 16.86 0.65
CA VAL A 85 1.44 17.33 -0.51
C VAL A 85 2.13 18.53 -1.18
N VAL A 86 2.71 19.46 -0.39
CA VAL A 86 3.55 20.55 -0.92
C VAL A 86 4.76 20.03 -1.70
N LYS A 87 5.24 18.82 -1.40
CA LYS A 87 6.33 18.15 -2.11
C LYS A 87 5.82 17.16 -3.17
N GLU A 88 4.66 17.42 -3.75
CA GLU A 88 4.05 16.65 -4.85
C GLU A 88 3.53 15.25 -4.47
N PHE A 89 3.43 14.91 -3.18
CA PHE A 89 2.75 13.69 -2.77
C PHE A 89 1.26 13.76 -3.10
N ARG A 90 0.75 12.76 -3.83
CA ARG A 90 -0.67 12.69 -4.22
C ARG A 90 -1.47 11.96 -3.15
N SER A 91 -2.19 12.73 -2.34
CA SER A 91 -3.09 12.19 -1.32
C SER A 91 -4.55 12.27 -1.76
N GLN A 92 -5.35 11.25 -1.40
CA GLN A 92 -6.82 11.28 -1.51
C GLN A 92 -7.47 12.04 -0.34
N PHE A 93 -6.73 12.23 0.75
CA PHE A 93 -7.19 12.88 1.98
C PHE A 93 -6.42 14.18 2.21
N ARG A 94 -7.10 15.17 2.79
CA ARG A 94 -6.45 16.44 3.18
C ARG A 94 -5.85 16.38 4.58
N ARG A 95 -6.40 15.55 5.44
CA ARG A 95 -6.03 15.38 6.83
C ARG A 95 -6.07 13.90 7.19
N ILE A 96 -5.11 13.46 7.99
CA ILE A 96 -5.10 12.13 8.60
C ILE A 96 -6.18 12.06 9.68
N SER A 97 -6.44 13.17 10.37
CA SER A 97 -7.51 13.26 11.39
C SER A 97 -8.92 12.94 10.87
N ASP A 98 -9.17 13.07 9.56
CA ASP A 98 -10.45 12.69 8.95
C ASP A 98 -10.66 11.16 8.86
N LEU A 99 -9.60 10.37 9.13
CA LEU A 99 -9.60 8.90 9.09
C LEU A 99 -9.71 8.25 10.48
N LEU A 100 -9.53 9.02 11.57
CA LEU A 100 -9.32 8.55 12.95
C LEU A 100 -10.48 8.86 13.90
#